data_AF-A0A409W775-F1
#
_entry.id   AF-A0A409W775-F1
#
_cell.length_a   1.000
_cell.length_b   1.000
_cell.length_c   1.000
_cell.angle_alpha   90.00
_cell.angle_beta   90.00
_cell.angle_gamma   90.00
#
_symmetry.space_group_name_H-M   'P 1'
#
loop_
_entity.id
_entity.type
_entity.pdbx_description
1 polymer ?
#
loop_
_entity_poly.entity_id
_entity_poly.type
_entity_poly.pdbx_seq_one_letter_code
_entity_poly.pdbx_strand_id
1 'polypeptide(L)'
;MASSAAVSDASQSLQCLFCLAQLDLLSISQREAHYEHHLINDWIETTNEDVRNSPRETLSKPLAAPQRHSELPGTNVKKSGFPCKNERDDFWYPALNTPPPPSFTPGLIPLLQKGLLKSHARGFTRRAVLCSEIAVHVNREPWDAGWGCGYRNFLMACAVLMNQTKQPMYFPLLDSPISPSIRNLQTWIETAWKEGFDIEGQQQLKKLINTRKWIGTSDLWVAFVYRSIPAELVDFKSGDDSQNRISDLVINWVIKYFTPEQKERPSDAFSSLKVSQVFSTDKIPLILQHNGHSRTVVGYEIDKNGVAKLLVFDPAYKPTSEIRAAAIAASKLGSAQDEPPNHEPRSFTSLKRKRSGNLSEESPSKGILPQKTEGFNTFAMLKKFRLDPKALGKKKEYQILHFPMTAPLTDYERMQRKVVRSTRIS
;
A
#
# COMPACT_ATOMS: atom_id res chain seq x y z
N MET A 1 61.16 -6.78 -20.97
CA MET A 1 60.79 -6.44 -19.59
C MET A 1 59.62 -5.46 -19.64
N ALA A 2 58.50 -5.85 -19.02
CA ALA A 2 57.35 -5.08 -18.50
C ALA A 2 56.72 -3.96 -19.34
N SER A 3 55.41 -3.72 -19.33
CA SER A 3 54.20 -4.47 -18.94
C SER A 3 53.04 -3.55 -19.35
N SER A 4 52.14 -4.01 -20.22
CA SER A 4 50.91 -3.32 -20.55
C SER A 4 49.88 -3.65 -19.47
N ALA A 5 49.60 -2.72 -18.56
CA ALA A 5 48.52 -2.85 -17.59
C ALA A 5 47.18 -2.47 -18.26
N ALA A 6 46.44 -3.48 -18.69
CA ALA A 6 45.03 -3.36 -19.01
C ALA A 6 44.26 -3.10 -17.70
N VAL A 7 43.54 -1.98 -17.64
CA VAL A 7 42.59 -1.69 -16.56
C VAL A 7 41.37 -2.58 -16.79
N SER A 8 41.20 -3.60 -15.95
CA SER A 8 40.05 -4.50 -15.99
C SER A 8 38.81 -3.77 -15.48
N ASP A 9 37.79 -3.73 -16.33
CA ASP A 9 36.42 -3.30 -16.02
C ASP A 9 35.86 -4.15 -14.87
N ALA A 10 35.59 -3.51 -13.74
CA ALA A 10 35.03 -4.17 -12.57
C ALA A 10 33.54 -4.39 -12.81
N SER A 11 33.18 -5.52 -13.42
CA SER A 11 31.79 -5.96 -13.50
C SER A 11 31.24 -6.09 -12.08
N GLN A 12 30.26 -5.24 -11.76
CA GLN A 12 29.58 -5.30 -10.45
C GLN A 12 28.83 -6.62 -10.36
N SER A 13 29.38 -7.56 -9.57
CA SER A 13 28.76 -8.85 -9.30
C SER A 13 27.38 -8.67 -8.68
N LEU A 14 26.34 -9.17 -9.35
CA LEU A 14 24.97 -9.17 -8.89
C LEU A 14 24.81 -10.19 -7.76
N GLN A 15 24.82 -9.74 -6.51
CA GLN A 15 24.61 -10.60 -5.34
C GLN A 15 23.16 -10.55 -4.84
N CYS A 16 22.63 -11.69 -4.40
CA CYS A 16 21.36 -11.78 -3.71
C CYS A 16 21.42 -11.04 -2.37
N LEU A 17 20.45 -10.17 -2.10
CA LEU A 17 20.44 -9.37 -0.88
C LEU A 17 19.93 -10.12 0.37
N PHE A 18 19.36 -11.32 0.20
CA PHE A 18 18.83 -12.13 1.30
C PHE A 18 19.84 -13.16 1.80
N CYS A 19 20.69 -13.71 0.92
CA CYS A 19 21.69 -14.70 1.30
C CYS A 19 23.11 -14.47 0.74
N LEU A 20 23.35 -13.32 0.08
CA LEU A 20 24.64 -12.93 -0.49
C LEU A 20 25.18 -13.85 -1.60
N ALA A 21 24.36 -14.77 -2.13
CA ALA A 21 24.73 -15.63 -3.25
C ALA A 21 25.00 -14.81 -4.54
N GLN A 22 26.08 -15.12 -5.27
CA GLN A 22 26.35 -14.52 -6.58
C GLN A 22 25.33 -15.04 -7.62
N LEU A 23 24.69 -14.11 -8.33
CA LEU A 23 23.64 -14.35 -9.31
C LEU A 23 24.09 -14.06 -10.75
N ASP A 24 25.37 -13.73 -10.95
CA ASP A 24 25.93 -13.27 -12.22
C ASP A 24 25.72 -14.26 -13.37
N LEU A 25 25.82 -15.55 -13.06
CA LEU A 25 25.70 -16.64 -14.03
C LEU A 25 24.28 -17.20 -14.17
N LEU A 26 23.31 -16.68 -13.41
CA LEU A 26 21.92 -17.12 -13.47
C LEU A 26 21.15 -16.35 -14.55
N SER A 27 20.32 -17.06 -15.32
CA SER A 27 19.31 -16.44 -16.18
C SER A 27 18.26 -15.69 -15.35
N ILE A 28 17.52 -14.77 -15.98
CA ILE A 28 16.47 -13.98 -15.30
C ILE A 28 15.47 -14.90 -14.56
N SER A 29 14.99 -15.96 -15.21
CA SER A 29 14.05 -16.91 -14.59
C SER A 29 14.66 -17.67 -13.40
N GLN A 30 15.95 -17.98 -13.43
CA GLN A 30 16.65 -18.61 -12.30
C GLN A 30 16.86 -17.64 -11.14
N ARG A 31 17.10 -16.35 -11.43
CA ARG A 31 17.16 -15.30 -10.40
C ARG A 31 15.80 -15.09 -9.75
N GLU A 32 14.73 -15.08 -10.53
CA GLU A 32 13.35 -15.00 -10.03
C GLU A 32 13.03 -16.19 -9.12
N ALA A 33 13.31 -17.42 -9.55
CA ALA A 33 13.12 -18.62 -8.72
C ALA A 33 13.96 -18.57 -7.42
N HIS A 34 15.18 -18.02 -7.47
CA HIS A 34 16.02 -17.82 -6.30
C HIS A 34 15.40 -16.84 -5.29
N TYR A 35 14.81 -15.73 -5.76
CA TYR A 35 14.12 -14.79 -4.89
C TYR A 35 12.82 -15.35 -4.33
N GLU A 36 12.06 -16.12 -5.13
CA GLU A 36 10.86 -16.84 -4.68
C GLU A 36 11.15 -17.76 -3.48
N HIS A 37 12.29 -18.45 -3.47
CA HIS A 37 12.68 -19.31 -2.35
C HIS A 37 12.89 -18.54 -1.04
N HIS A 38 13.45 -17.33 -1.08
CA HIS A 38 13.56 -16.48 0.13
C HIS A 38 12.21 -16.00 0.62
N LEU A 39 11.31 -15.63 -0.30
CA LEU A 39 9.97 -15.16 0.03
C LEU A 39 9.08 -16.27 0.62
N ILE A 40 9.31 -17.53 0.24
CA ILE A 40 8.63 -18.70 0.78
C ILE A 40 9.24 -19.11 2.14
N ASN A 41 10.55 -19.03 2.32
CA ASN A 41 11.17 -19.42 3.60
C ASN A 41 10.88 -18.45 4.74
N ASP A 42 10.77 -17.15 4.45
CA ASP A 42 10.26 -16.14 5.41
C ASP A 42 8.83 -16.49 5.90
N TRP A 43 8.05 -17.17 5.05
CA TRP A 43 6.71 -17.65 5.36
C TRP A 43 6.73 -18.91 6.25
N ILE A 44 7.72 -19.80 6.10
CA ILE A 44 7.85 -21.01 6.92
C ILE A 44 8.44 -20.69 8.30
N GLU A 45 9.44 -19.80 8.38
CA GLU A 45 10.04 -19.39 9.66
C GLU A 45 9.04 -18.66 10.56
N THR A 46 8.14 -17.85 9.98
CA THR A 46 7.07 -17.18 10.74
C THR A 46 5.95 -18.12 11.22
N THR A 47 5.79 -19.29 10.60
CA THR A 47 4.82 -20.31 11.06
C THR A 47 5.38 -21.27 12.11
N ASN A 48 6.70 -21.38 12.23
CA ASN A 48 7.36 -22.33 13.13
C ASN A 48 7.66 -21.76 14.53
N GLU A 49 7.55 -20.45 14.76
CA GLU A 49 7.63 -19.88 16.11
C GLU A 49 6.38 -20.18 16.96
N ASP A 50 5.22 -20.48 16.33
CA ASP A 50 3.96 -20.76 17.03
C ASP A 50 3.81 -22.22 17.51
N VAL A 51 4.78 -23.11 17.27
CA VAL A 51 4.70 -24.55 17.63
C VAL A 51 5.72 -24.97 18.69
N ARG A 52 6.60 -24.07 19.16
CA ARG A 52 7.61 -24.41 20.17
C ARG A 52 7.07 -24.32 21.60
N ASN A 53 6.13 -25.18 21.95
CA ASN A 53 5.93 -25.61 23.34
C ASN A 53 5.55 -27.11 23.38
N SER A 54 6.39 -27.87 24.10
CA SER A 54 6.29 -29.30 24.50
C SER A 54 6.97 -30.36 23.58
N PRO A 55 7.43 -31.51 24.13
CA PRO A 55 8.86 -31.81 24.25
C PRO A 55 9.38 -32.94 23.35
N ARG A 56 10.71 -32.90 23.16
CA ARG A 56 11.59 -33.84 22.44
C ARG A 56 11.40 -35.31 22.78
N GLU A 57 11.54 -36.15 21.75
CA GLU A 57 12.30 -37.40 21.81
C GLU A 57 13.21 -37.55 20.56
N THR A 58 14.27 -38.33 20.76
CA THR A 58 15.60 -38.27 20.14
C THR A 58 15.91 -39.42 19.17
N LEU A 59 17.08 -39.33 18.51
CA LEU A 59 17.89 -40.36 17.80
C LEU A 59 17.54 -40.56 16.30
N SER A 60 18.44 -40.75 15.33
CA SER A 60 19.91 -40.70 15.21
C SER A 60 20.30 -40.78 13.72
N LYS A 61 21.24 -39.92 13.31
CA LYS A 61 22.38 -39.99 12.34
C LYS A 61 22.62 -41.19 11.35
N PRO A 62 23.52 -41.04 10.34
CA PRO A 62 23.26 -41.09 8.88
C PRO A 62 24.00 -42.24 8.15
N LEU A 63 23.90 -42.37 6.80
CA LEU A 63 25.01 -42.82 5.92
C LEU A 63 24.68 -42.87 4.40
N ALA A 64 25.65 -42.36 3.62
CA ALA A 64 26.17 -42.76 2.31
C ALA A 64 25.30 -42.86 1.03
N ALA A 65 25.76 -42.14 0.00
CA ALA A 65 25.45 -42.35 -1.42
C ALA A 65 26.24 -43.55 -2.00
N PRO A 66 25.77 -44.15 -3.10
CA PRO A 66 26.57 -44.06 -4.33
C PRO A 66 25.75 -43.92 -5.63
N GLN A 67 26.45 -43.39 -6.64
CA GLN A 67 26.01 -43.10 -8.01
C GLN A 67 25.65 -44.36 -8.83
N ARG A 68 24.65 -44.25 -9.73
CA ARG A 68 24.80 -44.49 -11.19
C ARG A 68 23.51 -44.18 -11.97
N HIS A 69 23.75 -43.81 -13.22
CA HIS A 69 22.87 -43.25 -14.25
C HIS A 69 21.64 -44.08 -14.63
N SER A 70 20.49 -43.41 -14.82
CA SER A 70 19.62 -43.55 -16.01
C SER A 70 18.44 -42.56 -15.98
N GLU A 71 18.27 -41.88 -17.11
CA GLU A 71 17.01 -41.45 -17.74
C GLU A 71 16.00 -40.55 -16.98
N LEU A 72 15.77 -39.38 -17.57
CA LEU A 72 14.77 -38.37 -17.21
C LEU A 72 13.34 -38.93 -17.18
N PRO A 73 12.56 -38.70 -16.11
CA PRO A 73 11.11 -38.61 -16.19
C PRO A 73 10.71 -37.13 -16.26
N GLY A 74 10.06 -36.76 -17.37
CA GLY A 74 9.54 -35.42 -17.60
C GLY A 74 8.72 -34.93 -16.40
N THR A 75 9.10 -33.76 -15.88
CA THR A 75 8.30 -33.05 -14.90
C THR A 75 7.00 -32.64 -15.57
N ASN A 76 5.95 -33.39 -15.31
CA ASN A 76 4.56 -32.95 -15.49
C ASN A 76 4.33 -31.76 -14.56
N VAL A 77 4.77 -30.58 -14.99
CA VAL A 77 4.25 -29.32 -14.45
C VAL A 77 2.79 -29.31 -14.85
N LYS A 78 1.92 -29.71 -13.91
CA LYS A 78 0.48 -29.50 -14.03
C LYS A 78 0.29 -28.00 -14.27
N LYS A 79 0.03 -27.63 -15.52
CA LYS A 79 -0.50 -26.32 -15.88
C LYS A 79 -1.80 -26.20 -15.11
N SER A 80 -1.77 -25.49 -13.99
CA SER A 80 -3.00 -25.17 -13.28
C SER A 80 -3.85 -24.34 -14.23
N GLY A 81 -4.97 -24.92 -14.67
CA GLY A 81 -5.95 -24.22 -15.49
C GLY A 81 -6.42 -22.97 -14.74
N PHE A 82 -6.55 -21.87 -15.45
CA PHE A 82 -7.29 -20.72 -14.96
C PHE A 82 -8.78 -21.04 -14.93
N PRO A 83 -9.54 -20.56 -13.93
CA PRO A 83 -9.11 -19.83 -12.73
C PRO A 83 -8.61 -20.75 -11.60
N CYS A 84 -7.82 -20.19 -10.67
CA CYS A 84 -7.39 -20.92 -9.47
C CYS A 84 -8.63 -21.23 -8.61
N LYS A 85 -8.73 -22.43 -8.04
CA LYS A 85 -9.95 -22.93 -7.36
C LYS A 85 -10.44 -22.08 -6.17
N ASN A 86 -9.66 -21.10 -5.69
CA ASN A 86 -9.98 -20.23 -4.54
C ASN A 86 -9.69 -18.74 -4.82
N GLU A 87 -9.85 -18.31 -6.06
CA GLU A 87 -9.68 -16.90 -6.44
C GLU A 87 -10.84 -16.05 -5.88
N ARG A 88 -10.53 -15.13 -4.97
CA ARG A 88 -11.47 -14.10 -4.50
C ARG A 88 -11.11 -12.79 -5.15
N ASP A 89 -12.00 -12.28 -5.99
CA ASP A 89 -11.80 -11.05 -6.75
C ASP A 89 -12.78 -9.95 -6.34
N ASP A 90 -13.18 -9.97 -5.06
CA ASP A 90 -14.13 -9.01 -4.52
C ASP A 90 -13.47 -7.63 -4.35
N PHE A 91 -14.22 -6.58 -4.67
CA PHE A 91 -13.84 -5.21 -4.38
C PHE A 91 -14.72 -4.62 -3.27
N TRP A 92 -14.08 -3.88 -2.38
CA TRP A 92 -14.72 -3.25 -1.24
C TRP A 92 -14.17 -1.84 -1.03
N TYR A 93 -15.05 -0.92 -0.60
CA TYR A 93 -14.72 0.44 -0.24
C TYR A 93 -15.56 0.89 0.98
N PRO A 94 -15.15 1.93 1.73
CA PRO A 94 -15.71 2.24 3.04
C PRO A 94 -17.22 2.51 3.11
N ALA A 95 -17.83 3.04 2.06
CA ALA A 95 -19.27 3.32 2.03
C ALA A 95 -20.17 2.09 1.77
N LEU A 96 -19.60 0.89 1.58
CA LEU A 96 -20.40 -0.33 1.52
C LEU A 96 -20.88 -0.77 2.92
N ASN A 97 -22.13 -1.25 2.99
CA ASN A 97 -22.73 -1.77 4.22
C ASN A 97 -22.20 -3.16 4.65
N THR A 98 -21.31 -3.76 3.86
CA THR A 98 -20.70 -5.05 4.15
C THR A 98 -19.39 -4.87 4.92
N PRO A 99 -19.00 -5.82 5.79
CA PRO A 99 -17.72 -5.76 6.47
C PRO A 99 -16.56 -5.87 5.45
N PRO A 100 -15.41 -5.21 5.71
CA PRO A 100 -14.27 -5.27 4.80
C PRO A 100 -13.72 -6.70 4.69
N PRO A 101 -13.45 -7.19 3.46
CA PRO A 101 -12.82 -8.50 3.26
C PRO A 101 -11.47 -8.60 3.97
N PRO A 102 -10.96 -9.81 4.25
CA PRO A 102 -9.71 -9.99 4.99
C PRO A 102 -8.48 -9.30 4.38
N SER A 103 -8.48 -9.06 3.06
CA SER A 103 -7.42 -8.35 2.34
C SER A 103 -7.53 -6.83 2.39
N PHE A 104 -8.64 -6.25 2.88
CA PHE A 104 -8.89 -4.81 2.91
C PHE A 104 -8.87 -4.29 4.35
N THR A 105 -7.93 -3.42 4.70
CA THR A 105 -7.79 -2.86 6.05
C THR A 105 -8.09 -1.35 6.05
N PRO A 106 -9.35 -0.93 6.33
CA PRO A 106 -9.68 0.48 6.51
C PRO A 106 -9.14 1.00 7.85
N GLY A 107 -9.06 2.34 7.99
CA GLY A 107 -8.69 2.99 9.24
C GLY A 107 -7.21 2.94 9.62
N LEU A 108 -6.35 2.44 8.72
CA LEU A 108 -4.90 2.46 8.94
C LEU A 108 -4.33 3.87 8.97
N ILE A 109 -4.87 4.82 8.19
CA ILE A 109 -4.39 6.21 8.21
C ILE A 109 -4.58 6.85 9.60
N PRO A 110 -5.79 6.88 10.20
CA PRO A 110 -5.96 7.33 11.59
C PRO A 110 -5.07 6.58 12.59
N LEU A 111 -4.88 5.27 12.41
CA LEU A 111 -4.02 4.47 13.31
C LEU A 111 -2.55 4.88 13.20
N LEU A 112 -2.05 5.11 11.99
CA LEU A 112 -0.71 5.62 11.73
C LEU A 112 -0.53 7.02 12.33
N GLN A 113 -1.52 7.90 12.17
CA GLN A 113 -1.51 9.24 12.77
C GLN A 113 -1.37 9.17 14.29
N LYS A 114 -2.15 8.31 14.96
CA LYS A 114 -2.02 8.06 16.40
C LYS A 114 -0.62 7.57 16.79
N GLY A 115 -0.03 6.69 15.98
CA GLY A 115 1.35 6.24 16.17
C GLY A 115 2.37 7.37 16.02
N LEU A 116 2.22 8.19 14.98
CA LEU A 116 3.10 9.32 14.68
C LEU A 116 3.01 10.43 15.73
N LEU A 117 1.81 10.71 16.25
CA LEU A 117 1.62 11.62 17.39
C LEU A 117 2.37 11.15 18.63
N LYS A 118 2.31 9.86 18.97
CA LYS A 118 3.10 9.27 20.06
C LYS A 118 4.61 9.36 19.79
N SER A 119 5.02 9.15 18.54
CA SER A 119 6.42 9.27 18.12
C SER A 119 6.93 10.71 18.19
N HIS A 120 6.08 11.69 17.85
CA HIS A 120 6.35 13.11 17.99
C HIS A 120 6.47 13.55 19.45
N ALA A 121 5.53 13.14 20.31
CA ALA A 121 5.57 13.45 21.74
C ALA A 121 6.83 12.91 22.44
N ARG A 122 7.46 11.86 21.90
CA ARG A 122 8.76 11.32 22.37
C ARG A 122 9.98 11.93 21.68
N GLY A 123 9.79 12.92 20.81
CA GLY A 123 10.87 13.61 20.11
C GLY A 123 11.55 12.80 19.00
N PHE A 124 10.92 11.74 18.47
CA PHE A 124 11.47 10.96 17.35
C PHE A 124 10.98 11.47 15.99
N THR A 125 9.74 11.94 15.94
CA THR A 125 9.13 12.53 14.74
C THR A 125 9.09 14.04 14.90
N ARG A 126 9.65 14.79 13.95
CA ARG A 126 9.55 16.24 13.93
C ARG A 126 8.22 16.69 13.31
N ARG A 127 7.85 16.08 12.19
CA ARG A 127 6.62 16.36 11.44
C ARG A 127 6.17 15.12 10.68
N ALA A 128 4.86 14.94 10.51
CA ALA A 128 4.33 13.96 9.58
C ALA A 128 3.03 14.46 8.93
N VAL A 129 2.85 14.17 7.66
CA VAL A 129 1.65 14.53 6.91
C VAL A 129 1.15 13.29 6.21
N LEU A 130 -0.12 12.96 6.43
CA LEU A 130 -0.79 11.79 5.85
C LEU A 130 -1.79 12.23 4.76
N CYS A 131 -2.13 11.31 3.87
CA CYS A 131 -3.22 11.47 2.91
C CYS A 131 -4.59 11.39 3.63
N SER A 132 -5.65 11.38 2.83
CA SER A 132 -7.02 11.24 3.30
C SER A 132 -7.24 10.00 4.17
N GLU A 133 -7.94 10.19 5.29
CA GLU A 133 -8.19 9.15 6.30
C GLU A 133 -9.03 7.99 5.79
N ILE A 134 -9.78 8.20 4.72
CA ILE A 134 -10.58 7.19 4.03
C ILE A 134 -9.76 6.24 3.14
N ALA A 135 -8.45 6.44 3.01
CA ALA A 135 -7.61 5.52 2.26
C ALA A 135 -7.57 4.13 2.93
N VAL A 136 -7.73 3.09 2.11
CA VAL A 136 -7.78 1.69 2.55
C VAL A 136 -6.52 0.98 2.07
N HIS A 137 -5.89 0.19 2.95
CA HIS A 137 -4.82 -0.72 2.56
C HIS A 137 -5.41 -2.00 1.98
N VAL A 138 -4.88 -2.48 0.85
CA VAL A 138 -5.28 -3.76 0.27
C VAL A 138 -4.04 -4.64 0.10
N ASN A 139 -3.98 -5.76 0.82
CA ASN A 139 -2.90 -6.73 0.70
C ASN A 139 -3.20 -7.83 -0.33
N ARG A 140 -2.12 -8.41 -0.86
CA ARG A 140 -2.16 -9.60 -1.70
C ARG A 140 -2.81 -10.78 -0.98
N GLU A 141 -3.33 -11.70 -1.78
CA GLU A 141 -3.78 -13.03 -1.39
C GLU A 141 -2.87 -14.09 -2.04
N PRO A 142 -2.99 -15.38 -1.66
CA PRO A 142 -2.12 -16.42 -2.21
C PRO A 142 -2.15 -16.54 -3.74
N TRP A 143 -3.28 -16.23 -4.37
CA TRP A 143 -3.49 -16.42 -5.81
C TRP A 143 -2.88 -15.31 -6.68
N ASP A 144 -2.73 -14.11 -6.11
CA ASP A 144 -2.09 -12.94 -6.74
C ASP A 144 -0.68 -12.64 -6.18
N ALA A 145 -0.18 -13.48 -5.27
CA ALA A 145 1.18 -13.39 -4.77
C ALA A 145 2.20 -13.51 -5.91
N GLY A 146 3.22 -12.65 -5.88
CA GLY A 146 4.28 -12.59 -6.89
C GLY A 146 3.94 -11.75 -8.13
N TRP A 147 2.69 -11.29 -8.32
CA TRP A 147 2.34 -10.52 -9.52
C TRP A 147 1.24 -9.45 -9.37
N GLY A 148 0.45 -9.53 -8.31
CA GLY A 148 -0.72 -8.67 -8.11
C GLY A 148 -0.45 -7.24 -7.64
N CYS A 149 0.80 -6.82 -7.43
CA CYS A 149 1.10 -5.54 -6.77
C CYS A 149 0.45 -4.34 -7.47
N GLY A 150 0.57 -4.23 -8.80
CA GLY A 150 -0.07 -3.15 -9.57
C GLY A 150 -1.60 -3.16 -9.44
N TYR A 151 -2.21 -4.35 -9.48
CA TYR A 151 -3.65 -4.53 -9.34
C TYR A 151 -4.15 -4.16 -7.93
N ARG A 152 -3.41 -4.54 -6.87
CA ARG A 152 -3.77 -4.18 -5.49
C ARG A 152 -3.63 -2.68 -5.23
N ASN A 153 -2.61 -2.02 -5.81
CA ASN A 153 -2.50 -0.56 -5.77
C ASN A 153 -3.64 0.13 -6.53
N PHE A 154 -4.10 -0.44 -7.66
CA PHE A 154 -5.32 0.03 -8.32
C PHE A 154 -6.55 -0.06 -7.42
N LEU A 155 -6.77 -1.18 -6.71
CA LEU A 155 -7.90 -1.30 -5.78
C LEU A 155 -7.81 -0.28 -4.63
N MET A 156 -6.60 -0.01 -4.11
CA MET A 156 -6.39 1.04 -3.11
C MET A 156 -6.77 2.43 -3.65
N ALA A 157 -6.41 2.75 -4.89
CA ALA A 157 -6.79 4.00 -5.54
C ALA A 157 -8.31 4.09 -5.80
N CYS A 158 -8.94 3.03 -6.30
CA CYS A 158 -10.39 3.01 -6.51
C CYS A 158 -11.16 3.19 -5.18
N ALA A 159 -10.75 2.50 -4.11
CA ALA A 159 -11.44 2.57 -2.82
C ALA A 159 -11.53 4.00 -2.27
N VAL A 160 -10.46 4.80 -2.43
CA VAL A 160 -10.46 6.20 -1.97
C VAL A 160 -11.15 7.13 -2.98
N LEU A 161 -10.97 6.93 -4.29
CA LEU A 161 -11.58 7.77 -5.34
C LEU A 161 -13.11 7.64 -5.40
N MET A 162 -13.63 6.45 -5.09
CA MET A 162 -15.07 6.20 -5.01
C MET A 162 -15.69 6.74 -3.72
N ASN A 163 -14.91 6.95 -2.66
CA ASN A 163 -15.42 7.32 -1.34
C ASN A 163 -15.19 8.80 -0.97
N GLN A 164 -14.34 9.51 -1.70
CA GLN A 164 -14.10 10.95 -1.50
C GLN A 164 -15.30 11.80 -1.97
N THR A 165 -15.46 12.98 -1.39
CA THR A 165 -16.61 13.88 -1.63
C THR A 165 -16.31 15.05 -2.59
N LYS A 166 -15.06 15.26 -2.99
CA LYS A 166 -14.63 16.39 -3.84
C LYS A 166 -15.06 16.24 -5.31
N GLN A 167 -15.02 15.01 -5.81
CA GLN A 167 -15.36 14.64 -7.20
C GLN A 167 -16.32 13.45 -7.18
N PRO A 168 -17.57 13.61 -6.72
CA PRO A 168 -18.50 12.50 -6.54
C PRO A 168 -18.79 11.75 -7.86
N MET A 169 -18.66 12.43 -9.01
CA MET A 169 -18.82 11.82 -10.33
C MET A 169 -17.77 10.77 -10.69
N TYR A 170 -16.68 10.66 -9.91
CA TYR A 170 -15.73 9.56 -10.09
C TYR A 170 -16.34 8.20 -9.72
N PHE A 171 -17.28 8.17 -8.77
CA PHE A 171 -17.94 6.93 -8.35
C PHE A 171 -18.61 6.19 -9.52
N PRO A 172 -19.60 6.77 -10.23
CA PRO A 172 -20.30 6.05 -11.30
C PRO A 172 -19.37 5.66 -12.46
N LEU A 173 -18.32 6.45 -12.73
CA LEU A 173 -17.32 6.15 -13.76
C LEU A 173 -16.41 4.98 -13.39
N LEU A 174 -16.17 4.75 -12.10
CA LEU A 174 -15.40 3.62 -11.58
C LEU A 174 -16.25 2.39 -11.31
N ASP A 175 -17.54 2.55 -10.99
CA ASP A 175 -18.44 1.43 -10.71
C ASP A 175 -19.03 0.79 -11.98
N SER A 176 -19.39 1.59 -12.98
CA SER A 176 -20.10 1.13 -14.18
C SER A 176 -19.21 1.17 -15.43
N PRO A 177 -19.38 0.26 -16.42
CA PRO A 177 -20.33 -0.87 -16.44
C PRO A 177 -19.87 -2.11 -15.65
N ILE A 178 -18.61 -2.14 -15.23
CA ILE A 178 -18.04 -3.22 -14.41
C ILE A 178 -17.20 -2.62 -13.29
N SER A 179 -17.50 -2.96 -12.04
CA SER A 179 -16.82 -2.40 -10.87
C SER A 179 -15.34 -2.82 -10.83
N PRO A 180 -14.49 -2.11 -10.05
CA PRO A 180 -13.08 -2.46 -9.92
C PRO A 180 -12.91 -3.90 -9.41
N SER A 181 -11.92 -4.61 -9.93
CA SER A 181 -11.39 -5.87 -9.38
C SER A 181 -10.05 -6.15 -10.05
N ILE A 182 -9.32 -7.19 -9.64
CA ILE A 182 -8.08 -7.59 -10.33
C ILE A 182 -8.39 -8.05 -11.75
N ARG A 183 -9.42 -8.89 -11.96
CA ARG A 183 -9.80 -9.37 -13.31
C ARG A 183 -10.50 -8.32 -14.15
N ASN A 184 -11.33 -7.49 -13.52
CA ASN A 184 -12.01 -6.41 -14.23
C ASN A 184 -11.01 -5.36 -14.69
N LEU A 185 -9.93 -5.07 -13.94
CA LEU A 185 -8.86 -4.18 -14.41
C LEU A 185 -8.21 -4.70 -15.71
N GLN A 186 -7.96 -6.02 -15.83
CA GLN A 186 -7.44 -6.60 -17.07
C GLN A 186 -8.37 -6.31 -18.25
N THR A 187 -9.68 -6.39 -18.01
CA THR A 187 -10.70 -6.05 -19.01
C THR A 187 -10.75 -4.56 -19.31
N TRP A 188 -10.61 -3.68 -18.31
CA TRP A 188 -10.57 -2.22 -18.52
C TRP A 188 -9.43 -1.82 -19.45
N ILE A 189 -8.24 -2.36 -19.18
CA ILE A 189 -7.04 -2.07 -19.97
C ILE A 189 -7.19 -2.61 -21.41
N GLU A 190 -7.60 -3.87 -21.58
CA GLU A 190 -7.77 -4.43 -22.93
C GLU A 190 -8.89 -3.74 -23.74
N THR A 191 -9.96 -3.27 -23.09
CA THR A 191 -10.99 -2.47 -23.76
C THR A 191 -10.43 -1.12 -24.19
N ALA A 192 -9.64 -0.44 -23.35
CA ALA A 192 -8.98 0.81 -23.74
C ALA A 192 -8.03 0.61 -24.94
N TRP A 193 -7.27 -0.49 -24.95
CA TRP A 193 -6.41 -0.86 -26.09
C TRP A 193 -7.20 -1.05 -27.39
N LYS A 194 -8.37 -1.70 -27.34
CA LYS A 194 -9.25 -1.86 -28.52
C LYS A 194 -9.73 -0.52 -29.08
N GLU A 195 -9.93 0.47 -28.22
CA GLU A 195 -10.28 1.84 -28.61
C GLU A 195 -9.07 2.70 -29.02
N GLY A 196 -7.88 2.10 -29.07
CA GLY A 196 -6.65 2.71 -29.55
C GLY A 196 -5.86 3.49 -28.51
N PHE A 197 -6.14 3.31 -27.21
CA PHE A 197 -5.26 3.80 -26.15
C PHE A 197 -4.02 2.91 -26.04
N ASP A 198 -2.86 3.49 -25.78
CA ASP A 198 -1.63 2.79 -25.40
C ASP A 198 -1.28 1.55 -26.25
N ILE A 199 -1.18 1.75 -27.56
CA ILE A 199 -0.77 0.71 -28.51
C ILE A 199 0.60 0.12 -28.14
N GLU A 200 1.51 0.93 -27.59
CA GLU A 200 2.81 0.46 -27.12
C GLU A 200 2.66 -0.53 -25.96
N GLY A 201 1.88 -0.20 -24.93
CA GLY A 201 1.56 -1.12 -23.83
C GLY A 201 0.86 -2.39 -24.32
N GLN A 202 -0.07 -2.27 -25.28
CA GLN A 202 -0.71 -3.42 -25.92
C GLN A 202 0.32 -4.32 -26.61
N GLN A 203 1.28 -3.77 -27.35
CA GLN A 203 2.31 -4.56 -28.04
C GLN A 203 3.25 -5.26 -27.05
N GLN A 204 3.62 -4.58 -25.95
CA GLN A 204 4.48 -5.11 -24.90
C GLN A 204 3.80 -6.26 -24.14
N LEU A 205 2.57 -6.03 -23.70
CA LEU A 205 1.85 -6.97 -22.83
C LEU A 205 1.04 -8.00 -23.63
N LYS A 206 0.64 -7.72 -24.88
CA LYS A 206 -0.15 -8.54 -25.80
C LYS A 206 -1.57 -8.87 -25.34
N LYS A 207 -1.71 -9.44 -24.15
CA LYS A 207 -2.96 -9.90 -23.52
C LYS A 207 -2.79 -9.90 -22.00
N LEU A 208 -3.77 -9.40 -21.29
CA LEU A 208 -3.86 -9.35 -19.83
C LEU A 208 -4.96 -10.26 -19.26
N ILE A 209 -6.13 -10.34 -19.88
CA ILE A 209 -7.27 -11.10 -19.38
C ILE A 209 -6.86 -12.55 -19.14
N ASN A 210 -7.13 -13.03 -17.92
CA ASN A 210 -6.77 -14.38 -17.45
C ASN A 210 -5.27 -14.66 -17.48
N THR A 211 -4.44 -13.64 -17.25
CA THR A 211 -2.99 -13.80 -17.08
C THR A 211 -2.55 -13.37 -15.67
N ARG A 212 -1.24 -13.55 -15.39
CA ARG A 212 -0.54 -13.07 -14.18
C ARG A 212 0.49 -12.00 -14.51
N LYS A 213 0.33 -11.29 -15.63
CA LYS A 213 1.33 -10.33 -16.07
C LYS A 213 1.39 -9.15 -15.11
N TRP A 214 2.61 -8.72 -14.82
CA TRP A 214 2.85 -7.47 -14.12
C TRP A 214 2.36 -6.32 -14.97
N ILE A 215 1.81 -5.32 -14.29
CA ILE A 215 1.38 -4.05 -14.86
C ILE A 215 2.06 -2.93 -14.09
N GLY A 216 2.27 -1.79 -14.75
CA GLY A 216 2.86 -0.59 -14.19
C GLY A 216 1.85 0.56 -14.08
N THR A 217 2.35 1.70 -13.62
CA THR A 217 1.57 2.93 -13.50
C THR A 217 1.04 3.45 -14.85
N SER A 218 1.72 3.18 -15.97
CA SER A 218 1.19 3.47 -17.32
C SER A 218 -0.09 2.70 -17.62
N ASP A 219 -0.16 1.40 -17.32
CA ASP A 219 -1.36 0.59 -17.53
C ASP A 219 -2.52 1.06 -16.65
N LEU A 220 -2.22 1.47 -15.41
CA LEU A 220 -3.21 2.05 -14.50
C LEU A 220 -3.71 3.40 -15.03
N TRP A 221 -2.81 4.24 -15.53
CA TRP A 221 -3.18 5.51 -16.16
C TRP A 221 -4.16 5.30 -17.31
N VAL A 222 -3.91 4.31 -18.18
CA VAL A 222 -4.81 3.94 -19.28
C VAL A 222 -6.19 3.58 -18.74
N ALA A 223 -6.25 2.72 -17.71
CA ALA A 223 -7.51 2.27 -17.12
C ALA A 223 -8.34 3.43 -16.55
N PHE A 224 -7.70 4.38 -15.85
CA PHE A 224 -8.37 5.55 -15.28
C PHE A 224 -8.79 6.57 -16.34
N VAL A 225 -7.89 6.96 -17.24
CA VAL A 225 -8.16 7.96 -18.28
C VAL A 225 -9.22 7.49 -19.26
N TYR A 226 -9.20 6.21 -19.64
CA TYR A 226 -10.24 5.63 -20.50
C TYR A 226 -11.64 5.67 -19.85
N ARG A 227 -11.71 5.68 -18.52
CA ARG A 227 -12.95 5.89 -17.74
C ARG A 227 -13.18 7.34 -17.34
N SER A 228 -12.58 8.28 -18.05
CA SER A 228 -12.73 9.71 -17.82
C SER A 228 -12.28 10.19 -16.44
N ILE A 229 -11.44 9.43 -15.74
CA ILE A 229 -10.79 9.87 -14.50
C ILE A 229 -9.47 10.55 -14.84
N PRO A 230 -9.32 11.87 -14.58
CA PRO A 230 -8.03 12.55 -14.70
C PRO A 230 -6.95 11.86 -13.87
N ALA A 231 -5.84 11.52 -14.52
CA ALA A 231 -4.66 10.95 -13.88
C ALA A 231 -3.40 11.42 -14.62
N GLU A 232 -2.29 11.53 -13.90
CA GLU A 232 -1.02 12.07 -14.41
C GLU A 232 0.16 11.22 -13.96
N LEU A 233 1.14 11.07 -14.84
CA LEU A 233 2.37 10.31 -14.62
C LEU A 233 3.56 11.26 -14.43
N VAL A 234 4.42 10.92 -13.47
CA VAL A 234 5.68 11.62 -13.20
C VAL A 234 6.82 10.61 -13.14
N ASP A 235 7.78 10.75 -14.04
CA ASP A 235 8.98 9.92 -14.12
C ASP A 235 10.15 10.58 -13.40
N PHE A 236 10.84 9.79 -12.57
CA PHE A 236 12.05 10.18 -11.86
C PHE A 236 13.18 9.28 -12.35
N LYS A 237 14.28 9.89 -12.80
CA LYS A 237 15.50 9.18 -13.14
C LYS A 237 16.67 9.83 -12.42
N SER A 238 17.64 9.03 -12.01
CA SER A 238 18.91 9.60 -11.55
C SER A 238 19.51 10.42 -12.68
N GLY A 239 19.82 11.70 -12.41
CA GLY A 239 20.65 12.48 -13.31
C GLY A 239 22.09 11.94 -13.34
N ASP A 240 22.85 12.33 -14.36
CA ASP A 240 24.29 12.04 -14.44
C ASP A 240 25.08 12.82 -13.37
N ASP A 241 24.46 13.86 -12.80
CA ASP A 241 25.07 14.75 -11.83
C ASP A 241 24.85 14.26 -10.39
N SER A 242 25.94 14.14 -9.63
CA SER A 242 25.97 13.50 -8.30
C SER A 242 25.17 14.22 -7.21
N GLN A 243 24.69 15.44 -7.48
CA GLN A 243 23.99 16.27 -6.50
C GLN A 243 22.54 15.85 -6.26
N ASN A 244 21.84 15.32 -7.27
CA ASN A 244 20.42 14.96 -7.16
C ASN A 244 20.24 13.45 -7.06
N ARG A 245 20.27 12.92 -5.83
CA ARG A 245 19.93 11.51 -5.61
C ARG A 245 18.47 11.30 -5.95
N ILE A 246 18.14 10.22 -6.66
CA ILE A 246 16.76 9.87 -7.00
C ILE A 246 15.83 9.78 -5.78
N SER A 247 16.36 9.36 -4.63
CA SER A 247 15.60 9.38 -3.37
C SER A 247 15.12 10.78 -3.01
N ASP A 248 15.97 11.80 -3.20
CA ASP A 248 15.67 13.18 -2.86
C ASP A 248 14.66 13.76 -3.85
N LEU A 249 14.78 13.45 -5.15
CA LEU A 249 13.80 13.84 -6.18
C LEU A 249 12.39 13.35 -5.85
N VAL A 250 12.25 12.04 -5.57
CA VAL A 250 10.96 11.41 -5.24
C VAL A 250 10.42 11.97 -3.93
N ILE A 251 11.24 12.05 -2.88
CA ILE A 251 10.82 12.54 -1.56
C ILE A 251 10.38 14.01 -1.63
N ASN A 252 11.15 14.88 -2.29
CA ASN A 252 10.82 16.30 -2.39
C ASN A 252 9.52 16.52 -3.16
N TRP A 253 9.30 15.76 -4.24
CA TRP A 253 8.04 15.80 -4.98
C TRP A 253 6.85 15.37 -4.12
N VAL A 254 6.99 14.28 -3.36
CA VAL A 254 5.94 13.80 -2.45
C VAL A 254 5.66 14.81 -1.32
N ILE A 255 6.70 15.41 -0.74
CA ILE A 255 6.55 16.47 0.26
C ILE A 255 5.77 17.63 -0.33
N LYS A 256 6.11 18.09 -1.55
CA LYS A 256 5.40 19.15 -2.25
C LYS A 256 3.93 18.79 -2.50
N TYR A 257 3.65 17.54 -2.88
CA TYR A 257 2.28 17.08 -3.14
C TYR A 257 1.38 17.10 -1.89
N PHE A 258 1.87 16.56 -0.76
CA PHE A 258 1.08 16.45 0.47
C PHE A 258 1.10 17.70 1.34
N THR A 259 2.12 18.57 1.20
CA THR A 259 2.15 19.82 1.97
C THR A 259 1.12 20.79 1.40
N PRO A 260 0.11 21.23 2.18
CA PRO A 260 -0.82 22.25 1.72
C PRO A 260 -0.08 23.54 1.37
N GLU A 261 -0.50 24.22 0.30
CA GLU A 261 -0.02 25.57 0.01
C GLU A 261 -0.46 26.49 1.15
N GLN A 262 0.50 27.04 1.91
CA GLN A 262 0.21 27.99 2.98
C GLN A 262 -0.37 29.27 2.36
N LYS A 263 -1.69 29.47 2.48
CA LYS A 263 -2.33 30.73 2.08
C LYS A 263 -1.92 31.90 2.98
N GLU A 264 -1.55 31.64 4.22
CA GLU A 264 -1.08 32.65 5.17
C GLU A 264 0.08 32.09 6.01
N ARG A 265 1.19 32.83 6.09
CA ARG A 265 2.25 32.55 7.06
C ARG A 265 1.71 32.91 8.45
N PRO A 266 1.97 32.11 9.50
CA PRO A 266 1.67 32.53 10.86
C PRO A 266 2.32 33.89 11.12
N SER A 267 1.51 34.87 11.54
CA SER A 267 1.93 36.25 11.76
C SER A 267 2.96 36.38 12.89
N ASP A 268 3.02 35.40 13.81
CA ASP A 268 3.97 35.36 14.90
C ASP A 268 4.46 33.93 15.24
N ALA A 269 5.55 33.88 16.02
CA ALA A 269 6.18 32.65 16.46
C ALA A 269 5.26 31.78 17.34
N PHE A 270 4.33 32.40 18.07
CA PHE A 270 3.41 31.69 18.96
C PHE A 270 2.30 30.96 18.19
N SER A 271 1.82 31.55 17.10
CA SER A 271 0.86 30.94 16.18
C SER A 271 1.47 29.72 15.48
N SER A 272 2.78 29.77 15.19
CA SER A 272 3.53 28.63 14.64
C SER A 272 3.62 27.43 15.61
N LEU A 273 3.63 27.68 16.93
CA LEU A 273 3.65 26.64 17.96
C LEU A 273 2.30 25.93 18.13
N LYS A 274 1.18 26.54 17.71
CA LYS A 274 -0.16 25.95 17.78
C LYS A 274 -0.47 25.00 16.62
N VAL A 275 0.31 25.02 15.54
CA VAL A 275 0.07 24.16 14.38
C VAL A 275 0.52 22.73 14.71
N SER A 276 -0.41 21.78 14.67
CA SER A 276 -0.10 20.35 14.84
C SER A 276 0.97 19.92 13.83
N GLN A 277 2.04 19.31 14.31
CA GLN A 277 3.10 18.79 13.45
C GLN A 277 2.77 17.43 12.82
N VAL A 278 1.67 16.79 13.25
CA VAL A 278 1.21 15.51 12.73
C VAL A 278 -0.27 15.63 12.36
N PHE A 279 -0.59 15.56 11.07
CA PHE A 279 -1.96 15.73 10.59
C PHE A 279 -2.21 14.95 9.29
N SER A 280 -3.49 14.66 9.05
CA SER A 280 -4.01 14.11 7.79
C SER A 280 -4.48 15.24 6.89
N THR A 281 -4.40 15.04 5.58
CA THR A 281 -4.88 15.97 4.56
C THR A 281 -6.06 15.38 3.82
N ASP A 282 -6.66 16.16 2.92
CA ASP A 282 -7.70 15.71 2.00
C ASP A 282 -7.12 15.26 0.63
N LYS A 283 -5.79 15.08 0.55
CA LYS A 283 -5.08 14.62 -0.65
C LYS A 283 -5.24 13.10 -0.80
N ILE A 284 -5.33 12.65 -2.04
CA ILE A 284 -5.43 11.22 -2.38
C ILE A 284 -4.02 10.61 -2.33
N PRO A 285 -3.87 9.34 -1.90
CA PRO A 285 -2.59 8.65 -1.99
C PRO A 285 -2.05 8.53 -3.43
N LEU A 286 -0.75 8.31 -3.54
CA LEU A 286 -0.02 8.23 -4.81
C LEU A 286 0.40 6.79 -5.09
N ILE A 287 0.37 6.33 -6.34
CA ILE A 287 0.95 5.02 -6.68
C ILE A 287 2.40 5.24 -7.10
N LEU A 288 3.34 4.57 -6.43
CA LEU A 288 4.77 4.63 -6.70
C LEU A 288 5.24 3.29 -7.29
N GLN A 289 5.73 3.33 -8.52
CA GLN A 289 6.30 2.21 -9.26
C GLN A 289 7.82 2.29 -9.27
N HIS A 290 8.48 1.15 -9.14
CA HIS A 290 9.85 0.94 -9.60
C HIS A 290 9.97 -0.43 -10.26
N ASN A 291 11.11 -0.75 -10.89
CA ASN A 291 11.29 -2.08 -11.46
C ASN A 291 11.10 -3.20 -10.40
N GLY A 292 10.15 -4.11 -10.67
CA GLY A 292 9.83 -5.28 -9.86
C GLY A 292 8.78 -5.12 -8.76
N HIS A 293 8.30 -3.91 -8.43
CA HIS A 293 7.25 -3.73 -7.41
C HIS A 293 6.59 -2.35 -7.46
N SER A 294 5.35 -2.26 -6.97
CA SER A 294 4.65 -1.00 -6.74
C SER A 294 4.05 -0.91 -5.34
N ARG A 295 3.94 0.32 -4.83
CA ARG A 295 3.38 0.65 -3.52
C ARG A 295 2.48 1.87 -3.62
N THR A 296 1.67 2.10 -2.59
CA THR A 296 0.85 3.30 -2.46
C THR A 296 1.46 4.21 -1.41
N VAL A 297 1.90 5.41 -1.77
CA VAL A 297 2.41 6.43 -0.84
C VAL A 297 1.23 7.15 -0.20
N VAL A 298 1.19 7.11 1.13
CA VAL A 298 0.10 7.64 1.96
C VAL A 298 0.53 8.85 2.80
N GLY A 299 1.73 9.37 2.57
CA GLY A 299 2.23 10.54 3.29
C GLY A 299 3.75 10.56 3.39
N TYR A 300 4.23 11.43 4.27
CA TYR A 300 5.65 11.52 4.60
C TYR A 300 5.85 11.82 6.09
N GLU A 301 7.04 11.49 6.59
CA GLU A 301 7.50 11.82 7.92
C GLU A 301 8.87 12.46 7.84
N ILE A 302 9.10 13.50 8.65
CA ILE A 302 10.42 14.03 8.93
C ILE A 302 10.79 13.67 10.36
N ASP A 303 11.90 12.95 10.53
CA ASP A 303 12.38 12.58 11.86
C ASP A 303 13.09 13.74 12.58
N LYS A 304 13.50 13.47 13.82
CA LYS A 304 14.24 14.42 14.66
C LYS A 304 15.56 14.92 14.07
N ASN A 305 16.18 14.16 13.17
CA ASN A 305 17.42 14.53 12.50
C ASN A 305 17.15 15.28 11.19
N GLY A 306 15.89 15.55 10.85
CA GLY A 306 15.51 16.19 9.61
C GLY A 306 15.46 15.25 8.40
N VAL A 307 15.64 13.93 8.59
CA VAL A 307 15.59 12.96 7.49
C VAL A 307 14.13 12.65 7.17
N ALA A 308 13.74 13.00 5.94
CA ALA A 308 12.43 12.69 5.39
C ALA A 308 12.32 11.22 4.97
N LYS A 309 11.18 10.59 5.23
CA LYS A 309 10.82 9.22 4.84
C LYS A 309 9.44 9.23 4.24
N LEU A 310 9.19 8.31 3.31
CA LEU A 310 7.82 8.11 2.81
C LEU A 310 7.05 7.20 3.76
N LEU A 311 5.75 7.45 3.86
CA LEU A 311 4.81 6.53 4.49
C LEU A 311 4.10 5.78 3.37
N VAL A 312 4.11 4.44 3.40
CA VAL A 312 3.64 3.60 2.29
C VAL A 312 2.76 2.46 2.76
N PHE A 313 1.75 2.18 1.96
CA PHE A 313 0.98 0.95 1.91
C PHE A 313 1.62 0.02 0.88
N ASP A 314 2.22 -1.07 1.38
CA ASP A 314 2.78 -2.12 0.53
C ASP A 314 1.76 -3.26 0.40
N PRO A 315 1.32 -3.64 -0.82
CA PRO A 315 0.39 -4.76 -1.00
C PRO A 315 1.01 -6.12 -0.60
N ALA A 316 2.34 -6.23 -0.53
CA ALA A 316 3.00 -7.43 -0.03
C ALA A 316 2.90 -7.60 1.49
N TYR A 317 2.68 -6.51 2.23
CA TYR A 317 2.55 -6.55 3.68
C TYR A 317 1.13 -6.94 4.08
N LYS A 318 1.00 -7.95 4.96
CA LYS A 318 -0.26 -8.33 5.59
C LYS A 318 -0.25 -7.84 7.05
N PRO A 319 -1.12 -6.89 7.44
CA PRO A 319 -1.25 -6.49 8.83
C PRO A 319 -1.59 -7.68 9.73
N THR A 320 -1.06 -7.70 10.96
CA THR A 320 -1.45 -8.70 11.96
C THR A 320 -2.91 -8.49 12.36
N SER A 321 -3.52 -9.51 12.97
CA SER A 321 -4.91 -9.43 13.44
C SER A 321 -5.11 -8.27 14.42
N GLU A 322 -4.13 -7.98 15.29
CA GLU A 322 -4.19 -6.88 16.25
C GLU A 322 -4.15 -5.52 15.55
N ILE A 323 -3.22 -5.34 14.59
CA ILE A 323 -3.11 -4.08 13.83
C ILE A 323 -4.39 -3.85 13.01
N ARG A 324 -4.90 -4.90 12.35
CA ARG A 324 -6.14 -4.85 11.57
C ARG A 324 -7.33 -4.48 12.44
N ALA A 325 -7.50 -5.14 13.59
CA ALA A 325 -8.60 -4.85 14.51
C ALA A 325 -8.54 -3.41 15.04
N ALA A 326 -7.34 -2.94 15.40
CA ALA A 326 -7.14 -1.57 15.85
C ALA A 326 -7.41 -0.53 14.76
N ALA A 327 -7.08 -0.84 13.50
CA ALA A 327 -7.36 0.02 12.36
C ALA A 327 -8.88 0.14 12.11
N ILE A 328 -9.59 -0.99 12.10
CA ILE A 328 -11.06 -1.02 11.96
C ILE A 328 -11.75 -0.29 13.13
N ALA A 329 -11.22 -0.40 14.35
CA ALA A 329 -11.74 0.37 15.48
C ALA A 329 -11.51 1.89 15.27
N ALA A 330 -10.33 2.29 14.78
CA ALA A 330 -10.01 3.69 14.53
C ALA A 330 -10.91 4.33 13.46
N SER A 331 -11.34 3.59 12.43
CA SER A 331 -12.25 4.13 11.40
C SER A 331 -13.64 4.47 11.95
N LYS A 332 -14.14 3.73 12.93
CA LYS A 332 -15.47 3.96 13.54
C LYS A 332 -15.52 5.18 14.47
N LEU A 333 -14.39 5.54 15.08
CA LEU A 333 -14.33 6.74 15.93
C LEU A 333 -14.33 8.03 15.12
N GLY A 334 -13.78 8.03 13.90
CA GLY A 334 -13.80 9.21 13.02
C GLY A 334 -15.20 9.55 12.52
N SER A 335 -16.01 8.54 12.18
CA SER A 335 -17.39 8.74 11.68
C SER A 335 -18.40 9.20 12.74
N ALA A 336 -18.10 9.04 14.03
CA ALA A 336 -19.01 9.42 15.12
C ALA A 336 -18.99 10.93 15.46
N GLN A 337 -18.06 11.71 14.89
CA GLN A 337 -17.95 13.15 15.12
C GLN A 337 -18.67 14.02 14.06
N ASP A 338 -19.21 13.40 13.01
CA ASP A 338 -19.92 14.09 11.90
C ASP A 338 -21.46 13.96 11.97
N GLU A 339 -22.03 13.35 13.02
CA GLU A 339 -23.48 13.33 13.24
C GLU A 339 -23.95 14.68 13.82
N PRO A 340 -24.87 15.41 13.16
CA PRO A 340 -25.46 16.61 13.76
C PRO A 340 -26.29 16.24 14.99
N PRO A 341 -26.33 17.07 16.05
CA PRO A 341 -27.11 16.77 17.24
C PRO A 341 -28.58 16.69 16.86
N ASN A 342 -29.13 15.48 16.95
CA ASN A 342 -30.52 15.20 16.63
C ASN A 342 -31.42 16.01 17.58
N HIS A 343 -32.17 16.96 17.02
CA HIS A 343 -33.11 17.79 17.76
C HIS A 343 -34.36 16.93 18.04
N GLU A 344 -34.41 16.28 19.20
CA GLU A 344 -35.67 15.67 19.64
C GLU A 344 -36.69 16.75 20.02
N PRO A 345 -37.95 16.64 19.54
CA PRO A 345 -39.00 17.56 19.93
C PRO A 345 -39.43 17.30 21.38
N ARG A 346 -39.35 18.34 22.20
CA ARG A 346 -39.91 18.38 23.55
C ARG A 346 -41.41 18.08 23.49
N SER A 347 -41.79 16.88 23.93
CA SER A 347 -43.17 16.58 24.31
C SER A 347 -43.33 16.76 25.81
N PHE A 348 -44.12 17.77 26.18
CA PHE A 348 -44.69 17.91 27.51
C PHE A 348 -45.73 16.81 27.73
N THR A 349 -45.65 16.06 28.83
CA THR A 349 -46.85 15.64 29.58
C THR A 349 -46.51 15.13 30.98
N SER A 350 -47.12 15.82 31.96
CA SER A 350 -47.79 15.28 33.14
C SER A 350 -46.98 14.66 34.28
N LEU A 351 -46.81 15.49 35.31
CA LEU A 351 -46.63 15.15 36.72
C LEU A 351 -47.59 14.02 37.18
N LYS A 352 -47.04 12.95 37.76
CA LYS A 352 -47.69 12.20 38.84
C LYS A 352 -46.67 11.84 39.92
N ARG A 353 -47.07 12.15 41.15
CA ARG A 353 -46.33 12.04 42.40
C ARG A 353 -46.89 10.87 43.21
N LYS A 354 -46.03 9.96 43.70
CA LYS A 354 -46.21 9.00 44.83
C LYS A 354 -45.02 8.02 44.79
N ARG A 355 -44.47 7.48 45.89
CA ARG A 355 -44.44 7.72 47.34
C ARG A 355 -43.31 6.80 47.84
N SER A 356 -42.65 7.17 48.93
CA SER A 356 -41.52 6.47 49.55
C SER A 356 -41.76 4.97 49.82
N GLY A 357 -40.67 4.18 49.81
CA GLY A 357 -40.69 2.83 50.38
C GLY A 357 -39.43 1.99 50.12
N ASN A 358 -38.58 1.94 51.15
CA ASN A 358 -37.64 0.88 51.54
C ASN A 358 -36.29 0.67 50.81
N LEU A 359 -35.27 0.82 51.67
CA LEU A 359 -33.93 0.26 51.63
C LEU A 359 -33.99 -1.27 51.71
N SER A 360 -33.21 -1.94 50.87
CA SER A 360 -32.60 -3.23 51.17
C SER A 360 -31.24 -3.28 50.49
N GLU A 361 -30.25 -3.60 51.30
CA GLU A 361 -28.83 -3.74 50.97
C GLU A 361 -28.62 -4.82 49.90
N GLU A 362 -27.89 -4.47 48.83
CA GLU A 362 -27.22 -5.45 47.98
C GLU A 362 -25.73 -5.12 47.87
N SER A 363 -24.94 -6.18 48.03
CA SER A 363 -23.50 -6.21 48.18
C SER A 363 -22.75 -5.76 46.91
N PRO A 364 -21.51 -5.25 47.03
CA PRO A 364 -20.78 -4.73 45.88
C PRO A 364 -20.34 -5.88 44.97
N SER A 365 -20.91 -5.93 43.78
CA SER A 365 -20.46 -6.79 42.69
C SER A 365 -19.05 -6.33 42.30
N LYS A 366 -18.10 -7.26 42.39
CA LYS A 366 -16.69 -7.09 42.03
C LYS A 366 -16.57 -6.37 40.69
N GLY A 367 -16.03 -5.15 40.74
CA GLY A 367 -15.61 -4.43 39.56
C GLY A 367 -14.68 -5.31 38.74
N ILE A 368 -15.11 -5.65 37.53
CA ILE A 368 -14.22 -6.21 36.52
C ILE A 368 -13.20 -5.11 36.26
N LEU A 369 -11.98 -5.30 36.78
CA LEU A 369 -10.82 -4.50 36.39
C LEU A 369 -10.79 -4.47 34.86
N PRO A 370 -10.59 -3.30 34.23
CA PRO A 370 -10.35 -3.27 32.80
C PRO A 370 -9.11 -4.12 32.55
N GLN A 371 -9.29 -5.24 31.84
CA GLN A 371 -8.20 -6.04 31.34
C GLN A 371 -7.24 -5.08 30.64
N LYS A 372 -5.99 -5.05 31.09
CA LYS A 372 -4.90 -4.39 30.37
C LYS A 372 -4.84 -5.04 28.99
N THR A 373 -5.49 -4.43 28.00
CA THR A 373 -5.15 -4.65 26.60
C THR A 373 -3.73 -4.11 26.48
N GLU A 374 -2.72 -4.99 26.53
CA GLU A 374 -1.37 -4.62 26.14
C GLU A 374 -1.44 -4.18 24.68
N GLY A 375 -1.55 -2.86 24.48
CA GLY A 375 -1.64 -2.28 23.15
C GLY A 375 -0.39 -2.66 22.37
N PHE A 376 -0.55 -3.14 21.14
CA PHE A 376 0.57 -3.46 20.27
C PHE A 376 1.51 -2.25 20.13
N ASN A 377 2.80 -2.53 19.96
CA ASN A 377 3.82 -1.50 19.94
C ASN A 377 3.68 -0.60 18.70
N THR A 378 3.18 0.62 18.88
CA THR A 378 2.96 1.58 17.79
C THR A 378 4.26 1.94 17.07
N PHE A 379 5.42 1.92 17.72
CA PHE A 379 6.71 2.18 17.07
C PHE A 379 7.11 1.03 16.14
N ALA A 380 6.88 -0.21 16.57
CA ALA A 380 7.11 -1.39 15.73
C ALA A 380 6.17 -1.40 14.52
N MET A 381 4.90 -1.01 14.72
CA MET A 381 3.94 -0.81 13.63
C MET A 381 4.46 0.23 12.62
N LEU A 382 4.82 1.45 13.06
CA LEU A 382 5.29 2.51 12.15
C LEU A 382 6.46 2.07 11.26
N LYS A 383 7.38 1.25 11.77
CA LYS A 383 8.50 0.73 10.97
C LYS A 383 8.04 -0.06 9.73
N LYS A 384 6.90 -0.74 9.78
CA LYS A 384 6.35 -1.52 8.66
C LYS A 384 5.81 -0.64 7.53
N PHE A 385 5.52 0.63 7.81
CA PHE A 385 4.94 1.58 6.86
C PHE A 385 5.92 2.69 6.45
N ARG A 386 7.15 2.70 6.99
CA ARG A 386 8.19 3.67 6.62
C ARG A 386 9.04 3.13 5.48
N LEU A 387 9.23 3.96 4.46
CA LEU A 387 10.18 3.69 3.39
C LEU A 387 11.30 4.73 3.45
N ASP A 388 12.49 4.26 3.84
CA ASP A 388 13.67 5.10 4.04
C ASP A 388 14.29 5.57 2.71
N PRO A 389 14.92 6.77 2.69
CA PRO A 389 15.66 7.27 1.52
C PRO A 389 16.70 6.28 0.99
N LYS A 390 17.39 5.56 1.91
CA LYS A 390 18.38 4.55 1.54
C LYS A 390 17.76 3.40 0.75
N ALA A 391 16.54 2.99 1.07
CA ALA A 391 15.83 1.97 0.30
C ALA A 391 15.40 2.50 -1.07
N LEU A 392 14.95 3.77 -1.13
CA LEU A 392 14.61 4.43 -2.39
C LEU A 392 15.82 4.55 -3.33
N GLY A 393 16.97 4.95 -2.81
CA GLY A 393 18.20 5.12 -3.58
C GLY A 393 18.79 3.83 -4.19
N LYS A 394 18.25 2.65 -3.88
CA LYS A 394 18.66 1.38 -4.50
C LYS A 394 18.12 1.19 -5.92
N LYS A 395 17.13 1.97 -6.33
CA LYS A 395 16.52 1.88 -7.67
C LYS A 395 16.96 3.08 -8.50
N LYS A 396 17.06 2.87 -9.82
CA LYS A 396 17.54 3.87 -10.78
C LYS A 396 16.45 4.76 -11.36
N GLU A 397 15.20 4.32 -11.24
CA GLU A 397 14.03 5.01 -11.76
C GLU A 397 12.82 4.73 -10.89
N TYR A 398 11.93 5.72 -10.83
CA TYR A 398 10.61 5.61 -10.26
C TYR A 398 9.61 6.28 -11.20
N GLN A 399 8.36 5.83 -11.14
CA GLN A 399 7.24 6.53 -11.74
C GLN A 399 6.14 6.69 -10.69
N ILE A 400 5.55 7.88 -10.60
CA ILE A 400 4.39 8.16 -9.77
C ILE A 400 3.17 8.32 -10.68
N LEU A 401 2.05 7.69 -10.31
CA LEU A 401 0.72 8.02 -10.79
C LEU A 401 -0.03 8.79 -9.71
N HIS A 402 -0.60 9.94 -10.06
CA HIS A 402 -1.41 10.75 -9.16
C HIS A 402 -2.70 11.26 -9.82
N PHE A 403 -3.65 11.67 -8.98
CA PHE A 403 -4.95 12.18 -9.40
C PHE A 403 -5.02 13.68 -9.07
N PRO A 404 -5.18 14.57 -10.06
CA PRO A 404 -5.26 16.01 -9.84
C PRO A 404 -6.56 16.45 -9.16
N MET A 405 -7.56 15.55 -9.05
CA MET A 405 -8.87 15.80 -8.44
C MET A 405 -9.67 16.94 -9.10
N THR A 406 -9.53 17.08 -10.43
CA THR A 406 -10.34 17.96 -11.27
C THR A 406 -11.63 17.28 -11.73
N ALA A 407 -12.48 17.99 -12.47
CA ALA A 407 -13.68 17.38 -13.05
C ALA A 407 -13.33 16.18 -13.96
N PRO A 408 -14.24 15.20 -14.12
CA PRO A 408 -14.08 14.12 -15.09
C PRO A 408 -13.77 14.65 -16.48
N LEU A 409 -13.01 13.87 -17.24
CA LEU A 409 -12.69 14.21 -18.63
C LEU A 409 -13.94 14.13 -19.49
N THR A 410 -14.15 15.16 -20.31
CA THR A 410 -15.09 15.08 -21.42
C THR A 410 -14.66 13.99 -22.40
N ASP A 411 -15.57 13.51 -23.23
CA ASP A 411 -15.23 12.54 -24.28
C ASP A 411 -14.16 13.06 -25.23
N TYR A 412 -14.21 14.34 -25.57
CA TYR A 412 -13.18 14.99 -26.38
C TYR A 412 -11.80 14.93 -25.70
N GLU A 413 -11.69 15.39 -24.46
CA GLU A 413 -10.42 15.38 -23.72
C GLU A 413 -9.87 13.98 -23.51
N ARG A 414 -10.74 13.01 -23.19
CA ARG A 414 -10.40 11.60 -23.06
C ARG A 414 -9.81 11.06 -24.37
N MET A 415 -10.47 11.31 -25.49
CA MET A 415 -10.04 10.80 -26.81
C MET A 415 -8.76 11.45 -27.32
N GLN A 416 -8.38 12.63 -26.83
CA GLN A 416 -7.07 13.24 -27.10
C GLN A 416 -5.92 12.59 -26.30
N ARG A 417 -6.22 11.75 -25.30
CA ARG A 417 -5.24 11.12 -24.41
C ARG A 417 -4.99 9.65 -24.72
N LYS A 418 -5.01 9.27 -26.00
CA LYS A 418 -4.71 7.89 -26.42
C LYS A 418 -3.25 7.49 -26.23
N VAL A 419 -2.33 8.47 -26.24
CA VAL A 419 -0.89 8.23 -26.07
C VAL A 419 -0.49 8.53 -24.64
N VAL A 420 0.14 7.55 -23.98
CA VAL A 420 0.66 7.70 -22.61
C VAL A 420 1.80 8.71 -22.61
N ARG A 421 1.73 9.69 -21.70
CA ARG A 421 2.77 10.70 -21.50
C ARG A 421 3.04 10.89 -20.02
N SER A 422 4.27 11.26 -19.70
CA SER A 422 4.73 11.52 -18.33
C SER A 422 5.50 12.83 -18.26
N THR A 423 5.40 13.50 -17.11
CA THR A 423 6.29 14.61 -16.75
C THR A 423 7.61 14.03 -16.26
N ARG A 424 8.75 14.47 -16.78
CA ARG A 424 10.07 14.00 -16.35
C ARG A 424 10.67 14.93 -15.29
N ILE A 425 11.26 14.35 -14.26
CA ILE A 425 12.03 15.01 -13.21
C ILE A 425 13.42 14.38 -13.15
N SER A 426 14.44 15.22 -13.24
CA SER A 426 15.87 14.87 -13.25
C SER A 426 16.66 15.80 -12.34
#